data_AF-A0A3N9REC4-F1
#
_entry.id   AF-A0A3N9REC4-F1
#
_cell.length_a   1.000
_cell.length_b   1.000
_cell.length_c   1.000
_cell.angle_alpha   90.00
_cell.angle_beta   90.00
_cell.angle_gamma   90.00
#
_symmetry.space_group_name_H-M   'P 1'
#
loop_
_entity.id
_entity.type
_entity.pdbx_description
1 polymer ?
#
loop_
_entity_poly.entity_id
_entity_poly.type
_entity_poly.pdbx_seq_one_letter_code
_entity_poly.pdbx_strand_id
1 'polypeptide(L)' 'MKKYIPIAAMATMALGACATVPATSAEVESCRKMESDMGLGTRHDHQEMKGMGLNPMNISHSRCVEILGKAQ' A
#
# COMPACT_ATOMS: atom_id res chain seq x y z
N MET A 1 34.54 10.18 44.50
CA MET A 1 34.04 9.12 43.60
C MET A 1 33.00 9.74 42.67
N LYS A 2 33.30 9.78 41.36
CA LYS A 2 32.46 10.43 40.33
C LYS A 2 31.29 9.49 40.00
N LYS A 3 30.06 9.90 40.30
CA LYS A 3 28.85 9.11 40.01
C LYS A 3 28.44 9.38 38.56
N TYR A 4 28.62 8.38 37.70
CA TYR A 4 28.12 8.43 36.32
C TYR A 4 26.70 7.86 36.31
N ILE A 5 25.72 8.68 35.93
CA ILE A 5 24.34 8.25 35.70
C ILE A 5 24.27 7.70 34.28
N PRO A 6 23.94 6.41 34.07
CA PRO A 6 23.73 5.90 32.72
C PRO A 6 22.40 6.45 32.21
N ILE A 7 22.47 7.37 31.23
CA ILE A 7 21.30 7.79 30.45
C ILE A 7 20.97 6.63 29.51
N ALA A 8 20.22 5.66 30.03
CA ALA A 8 19.46 4.72 29.22
C ALA A 8 18.31 5.51 28.58
N ALA A 9 18.61 6.23 27.51
CA ALA A 9 17.59 6.81 26.65
C ALA A 9 16.92 5.66 25.90
N MET A 10 15.81 5.19 26.47
CA MET A 10 14.80 4.40 25.80
C MET A 10 14.39 5.10 24.50
N ALA A 11 15.05 4.74 23.40
CA ALA A 11 14.52 4.97 22.07
C ALA A 11 13.49 3.86 21.80
N THR A 12 12.37 3.89 22.54
CA THR A 12 11.16 3.20 22.10
C THR A 12 10.66 3.97 20.88
N MET A 13 11.24 3.68 19.72
CA MET A 13 10.69 4.09 18.44
C MET A 13 9.23 3.66 18.43
N ALA A 14 8.34 4.63 18.29
CA ALA A 14 6.92 4.43 18.12
C ALA A 14 6.67 3.65 16.82
N LEU A 15 6.83 2.33 16.87
CA LEU A 15 6.44 1.34 15.84
C LEU A 15 4.89 1.18 15.77
N GLY A 16 4.14 2.21 16.17
CA GLY A 16 2.74 2.08 16.56
C GLY A 16 1.76 3.03 15.91
N ALA A 17 2.14 3.78 14.87
CA ALA A 17 1.15 4.45 14.05
C ALA A 17 0.80 3.52 12.88
N CYS A 18 -0.39 2.91 12.93
CA CYS A 18 -1.06 2.33 11.78
C CYS A 18 -1.27 3.44 10.74
N ALA A 19 -0.22 3.79 9.99
CA ALA A 19 -0.31 4.79 8.95
C ALA A 19 -1.07 4.16 7.78
N THR A 20 -2.39 4.34 7.76
CA THR A 20 -3.14 4.30 6.50
C THR A 20 -2.62 5.45 5.66
N VAL A 21 -1.61 5.16 4.82
CA VAL A 21 -1.09 6.12 3.85
C VAL A 21 -2.25 6.46 2.90
N PRO A 22 -2.64 7.74 2.80
CA PRO A 22 -3.68 8.14 1.86
C PRO A 22 -3.22 7.82 0.44
N ALA A 23 -4.15 7.40 -0.41
CA ALA A 23 -3.84 7.13 -1.81
C ALA A 23 -3.41 8.42 -2.52
N THR A 24 -2.38 8.30 -3.34
CA THR A 24 -1.97 9.35 -4.27
C THR A 24 -2.96 9.47 -5.42
N SER A 25 -2.98 10.62 -6.11
CA SER A 25 -3.81 10.80 -7.31
C SER A 25 -3.47 9.79 -8.41
N ALA A 26 -2.19 9.44 -8.56
CA ALA A 26 -1.73 8.44 -9.52
C ALA A 26 -2.27 7.03 -9.21
N GLU A 27 -2.35 6.64 -7.94
CA GLU A 27 -2.98 5.37 -7.53
C GLU A 27 -4.49 5.39 -7.82
N VAL A 28 -5.16 6.52 -7.55
CA VAL A 28 -6.60 6.66 -7.87
C VAL A 28 -6.84 6.52 -9.37
N GLU A 29 -6.03 7.15 -10.20
CA GLU A 29 -6.14 7.06 -11.67
C GLU A 29 -5.86 5.62 -12.17
N SER A 30 -4.81 4.99 -11.65
CA SER A 30 -4.49 3.59 -11.94
C SER A 30 -5.65 2.66 -11.57
N CYS A 31 -6.31 2.91 -10.43
CA CYS A 31 -7.48 2.15 -10.01
C CYS A 31 -8.71 2.37 -10.88
N ARG A 32 -8.98 3.61 -11.33
CA ARG A 32 -10.07 3.88 -12.27
C ARG A 32 -9.85 3.17 -13.60
N LYS A 33 -8.60 3.15 -14.08
CA LYS A 33 -8.23 2.41 -15.29
C LYS A 33 -8.43 0.91 -15.11
N MET A 34 -7.94 0.34 -14.00
CA MET A 34 -8.15 -1.07 -13.66
C MET A 34 -9.64 -1.44 -13.61
N GLU A 35 -10.47 -0.62 -12.96
CA GLU A 35 -11.91 -0.82 -12.87
C GLU A 35 -12.58 -0.78 -14.25
N SER A 36 -12.22 0.20 -15.09
CA SER A 36 -12.76 0.34 -16.45
C SER A 36 -12.36 -0.81 -17.37
N ASP A 37 -11.10 -1.26 -17.29
CA ASP A 37 -10.55 -2.21 -18.25
C ASP A 37 -10.87 -3.68 -17.87
N MET A 38 -10.89 -3.99 -16.58
CA MET A 38 -10.95 -5.38 -16.08
C MET A 38 -12.02 -5.62 -15.00
N GLY A 39 -12.50 -4.55 -14.36
CA GLY A 39 -13.32 -4.62 -13.16
C GLY A 39 -12.51 -5.00 -11.91
N LEU A 40 -12.98 -4.57 -10.74
CA LEU A 40 -12.27 -4.83 -9.46
C LEU A 40 -12.66 -6.14 -8.78
N GLY A 41 -13.85 -6.67 -9.09
CA GLY A 41 -14.38 -7.92 -8.52
C GLY A 41 -14.39 -9.10 -9.49
N THR A 42 -13.98 -8.90 -10.74
CA THR A 42 -14.03 -9.93 -11.77
C THR A 42 -12.85 -10.88 -11.64
N ARG A 43 -13.11 -12.18 -11.52
CA ARG A 43 -12.04 -13.19 -11.51
C ARG A 43 -11.50 -13.38 -12.93
N HIS A 44 -10.24 -13.06 -13.15
CA HIS A 44 -9.54 -13.25 -14.41
C HIS A 44 -8.10 -13.72 -14.17
N ASP A 45 -7.46 -14.27 -15.20
CA ASP A 45 -6.10 -14.81 -15.12
C ASP A 45 -5.12 -13.90 -15.87
N HIS A 46 -3.92 -13.74 -15.33
CA HIS A 46 -2.83 -12.99 -15.94
C HIS A 46 -1.68 -13.92 -16.32
N GLN A 47 -1.97 -15.00 -17.04
CA GLN A 47 -0.95 -15.99 -17.44
C GLN A 47 0.24 -15.32 -18.14
N GLU A 48 -0.04 -14.34 -19.00
CA GLU A 48 0.97 -13.59 -19.76
C GLU A 48 1.91 -12.76 -18.87
N MET A 49 1.47 -12.40 -17.66
CA MET A 49 2.27 -11.62 -16.70
C MET A 49 2.96 -12.49 -15.64
N LYS A 50 2.78 -13.81 -15.66
CA LYS A 50 3.45 -14.71 -14.70
C LYS A 50 4.96 -14.71 -14.96
N GLY A 51 5.75 -14.55 -13.89
CA GLY A 51 7.21 -14.57 -13.95
C GLY A 51 7.86 -13.24 -14.34
N MET A 52 7.09 -12.20 -14.66
CA MET A 52 7.63 -10.87 -15.01
C MET A 52 8.12 -10.06 -13.80
N GLY A 53 7.79 -10.48 -12.57
CA GLY A 53 8.22 -9.85 -11.31
C GLY A 53 7.55 -8.51 -11.00
N LEU A 54 7.22 -7.71 -12.02
CA LEU A 54 6.55 -6.41 -11.88
C LEU A 54 5.29 -6.36 -12.77
N ASN A 55 4.16 -6.00 -12.17
CA ASN A 55 2.93 -5.66 -12.89
C ASN A 55 3.06 -4.21 -13.41
N PRO A 56 2.75 -3.93 -14.69
CA PRO A 56 2.73 -2.56 -15.25
C PRO A 56 1.97 -1.53 -14.41
N MET A 57 0.92 -1.94 -13.70
CA MET A 57 0.10 -1.02 -12.91
C MET A 57 0.60 -0.81 -11.48
N ASN A 58 1.57 -1.61 -11.02
CA ASN A 58 2.17 -1.56 -9.68
C ASN A 58 1.17 -1.41 -8.52
N ILE A 59 -0.07 -1.89 -8.70
CA ILE A 59 -1.17 -1.84 -7.73
C ILE A 59 -2.05 -3.07 -7.87
N SER A 60 -2.65 -3.53 -6.77
CA SER A 60 -3.52 -4.71 -6.75
C SER A 60 -5.01 -4.34 -6.82
N HIS A 61 -5.83 -5.30 -7.29
CA HIS A 61 -7.31 -5.17 -7.22
C HIS A 61 -7.80 -4.88 -5.80
N SER A 62 -7.28 -5.59 -4.79
CA SER A 62 -7.67 -5.39 -3.40
C SER A 62 -7.39 -3.96 -2.92
N ARG A 63 -6.24 -3.39 -3.32
CA ARG A 63 -5.91 -2.02 -2.99
C ARG A 63 -6.85 -1.03 -3.69
N CYS A 64 -7.21 -1.29 -4.94
CA CYS A 64 -8.17 -0.45 -5.64
C CYS A 64 -9.59 -0.50 -5.06
N VAL A 65 -10.02 -1.66 -4.55
CA VAL A 65 -11.28 -1.76 -3.78
C VAL A 65 -11.24 -0.88 -2.53
N GLU A 66 -10.12 -0.86 -1.80
CA GLU A 66 -9.97 0.03 -0.64
C GLU A 66 -9.98 1.51 -1.03
N ILE A 67 -9.26 1.88 -2.11
CA ILE A 67 -9.12 3.27 -2.55
C ILE A 67 -10.44 3.82 -3.10
N LEU A 68 -11.08 3.10 -4.02
CA LEU A 68 -12.32 3.55 -4.64
C LEU A 68 -13.53 3.32 -3.73
N GLY A 69 -13.51 2.32 -2.85
CA GLY A 69 -14.55 2.12 -1.82
C GLY A 69 -14.58 3.22 -0.76
N LYS A 70 -13.46 3.94 -0.56
CA LYS A 70 -13.40 5.17 0.26
C LYS A 70 -13.72 6.45 -0.52
N ALA A 71 -13.75 6.38 -1.86
CA ALA A 71 -13.97 7.52 -2.74
C ALA A 71 -15.42 7.63 -3.27
N GLN A 72 -16.31 6.74 -2.82
CA GLN A 72 -17.75 6.71 -3.11
C GLN A 72 -18.54 7.31 -1.96
#